data_AF-A0AAV7K0N7-F1
#
_entry.id   AF-A0AAV7K0N7-F1
#
_cell.length_a   1.000
_cell.length_b   1.000
_cell.length_c   1.000
_cell.angle_alpha   90.00
_cell.angle_beta   90.00
_cell.angle_gamma   90.00
#
_symmetry.space_group_name_H-M   'P 1'
#
loop_
_entity.id
_entity.type
_entity.pdbx_description
1 polymer ?
#
loop_
_entity_poly.entity_id
_entity_poly.type
_entity_poly.pdbx_seq_one_letter_code
_entity_poly.pdbx_strand_id
1 'polypeptide(L)'
;MSVESEGAEPAPKAVVSNKVTVMLKPTANAPILKQKNYIVERSRHVGWISNFLKKQIQAEPDDQVFLYINQCFCPSPDQEVGALFDLYESGKKLVLHYCLTPAWG
;
A
#
# COMPACT_ATOMS: atom_id res chain seq x y z
N MET A 1 31.89 5.78 -39.08
CA MET A 1 31.00 6.59 -38.23
C MET A 1 29.61 6.51 -38.81
N SER A 2 28.62 6.09 -38.01
CA SER A 2 27.37 6.82 -37.79
C SER A 2 26.38 5.92 -37.05
N VAL A 3 26.30 6.24 -35.75
CA VAL A 3 25.13 6.23 -34.86
C VAL A 3 24.49 4.89 -34.47
N GLU A 4 24.75 4.54 -33.21
CA GLU A 4 23.81 3.85 -32.33
C GLU A 4 22.44 4.52 -32.38
N SER A 5 21.38 3.72 -32.36
CA SER A 5 20.06 4.14 -31.91
C SER A 5 19.37 2.88 -31.39
N GLU A 6 19.76 2.51 -30.17
CA GLU A 6 19.06 1.54 -29.35
C GLU A 6 17.67 2.12 -29.05
N GLY A 7 16.70 1.71 -29.86
CA GLY A 7 15.29 1.99 -29.62
C GLY A 7 14.84 1.17 -28.43
N ALA A 8 14.99 1.73 -27.23
CA ALA A 8 14.31 1.21 -26.05
C ALA A 8 12.79 1.37 -26.28
N GLU A 9 12.17 0.29 -26.76
CA GLU A 9 10.72 0.14 -26.75
C GLU A 9 10.22 0.48 -25.34
N PRO A 10 9.28 1.43 -25.18
CA PRO A 10 8.60 1.58 -23.91
C PRO A 10 7.78 0.30 -23.73
N ALA A 11 8.24 -0.56 -22.82
CA ALA A 11 7.48 -1.70 -22.32
C ALA A 11 6.01 -1.28 -22.14
N PRO A 12 5.04 -2.13 -22.52
CA PRO A 12 3.64 -1.74 -22.55
C PRO A 12 3.30 -1.28 -21.13
N LYS A 13 3.07 0.03 -20.96
CA LYS A 13 2.55 0.59 -19.71
C LYS A 13 1.23 -0.12 -19.49
N ALA A 14 1.29 -1.15 -18.66
CA ALA A 14 0.18 -2.02 -18.35
C ALA A 14 -1.03 -1.13 -18.13
N VAL A 15 -2.10 -1.34 -18.91
CA VAL A 15 -3.41 -0.68 -18.77
C VAL A 15 -3.60 -0.35 -17.30
N VAL A 16 -3.44 0.93 -16.97
CA VAL A 16 -3.33 1.37 -15.58
C VAL A 16 -4.69 1.10 -14.98
N SER A 17 -4.81 -0.07 -14.35
CA SER A 17 -6.07 -0.52 -13.82
C SER A 17 -6.41 0.50 -12.74
N ASN A 18 -7.61 1.09 -12.82
CA ASN A 18 -8.08 2.05 -11.81
C ASN A 18 -8.12 1.45 -10.39
N LYS A 19 -7.82 0.15 -10.27
CA LYS A 19 -7.74 -0.59 -9.03
C LYS A 19 -6.33 -1.16 -8.86
N VAL A 20 -5.86 -1.12 -7.62
CA VAL A 20 -4.58 -1.67 -7.17
C VAL A 20 -4.83 -2.74 -6.12
N THR A 21 -3.96 -3.75 -6.12
CA THR A 21 -4.01 -4.80 -5.11
C THR A 21 -3.16 -4.38 -3.93
N VAL A 22 -3.79 -4.27 -2.77
CA VAL A 22 -3.14 -3.95 -1.49
C VAL A 22 -3.13 -5.19 -0.62
N MET A 23 -1.96 -5.55 -0.12
CA MET A 23 -1.76 -6.65 0.81
C MET A 23 -1.49 -6.10 2.21
N LEU A 24 -2.48 -6.26 3.10
CA LEU A 24 -2.40 -5.87 4.50
C LEU A 24 -1.78 -7.00 5.33
N LYS A 25 -0.65 -6.73 5.99
CA LYS A 25 0.03 -7.67 6.87
C LYS A 25 0.05 -7.17 8.31
N PRO A 26 -0.44 -7.95 9.28
CA PRO A 26 -0.28 -7.62 10.68
C PRO A 26 1.19 -7.64 11.06
N THR A 27 1.59 -6.73 11.93
CA THR A 27 2.91 -6.68 12.55
C THR A 27 2.75 -6.69 14.06
N ALA A 28 3.68 -7.33 14.76
CA ALA A 28 3.74 -7.37 16.22
C ALA A 28 2.44 -7.97 16.79
N ASN A 29 1.80 -7.28 17.73
CA ASN A 29 0.57 -7.72 18.40
C ASN A 29 -0.72 -7.28 17.70
N ALA A 30 -0.66 -6.91 16.42
CA ALA A 30 -1.84 -6.51 15.66
C ALA A 30 -2.76 -7.71 15.38
N PRO A 31 -4.10 -7.52 15.43
CA PRO A 31 -5.04 -8.60 15.12
C PRO A 31 -4.91 -9.06 13.66
N ILE A 32 -4.91 -10.37 13.42
CA ILE A 32 -4.75 -10.93 12.07
C ILE A 32 -6.07 -10.83 11.30
N LEU A 33 -6.04 -10.07 10.19
CA LEU A 33 -7.16 -10.02 9.25
C LEU A 33 -7.43 -11.38 8.57
N LYS A 34 -8.71 -11.75 8.45
CA LYS A 34 -9.15 -12.93 7.70
C LYS A 34 -8.80 -12.83 6.21
N GLN A 35 -8.96 -11.64 5.63
CA GLN A 35 -8.59 -11.35 4.26
C GLN A 35 -7.40 -10.38 4.27
N LYS A 36 -6.30 -10.77 3.62
CA LYS A 36 -5.08 -9.94 3.56
C LYS A 36 -4.90 -9.22 2.24
N ASN A 37 -5.52 -9.67 1.15
CA ASN A 37 -5.46 -9.02 -0.16
C ASN A 37 -6.78 -8.30 -0.42
N TYR A 38 -6.70 -7.00 -0.67
CA TYR A 38 -7.84 -6.16 -1.01
C TYR A 38 -7.57 -5.45 -2.33
N ILE A 39 -8.62 -5.30 -3.14
CA ILE A 39 -8.57 -4.54 -4.37
C ILE A 39 -9.20 -3.18 -4.06
N VAL A 40 -8.41 -2.12 -4.12
CA VAL A 40 -8.85 -0.76 -3.81
C VAL A 40 -8.64 0.14 -5.02
N GLU A 41 -9.44 1.19 -5.12
CA GLU A 41 -9.28 2.16 -6.21
C GLU A 41 -8.02 2.99 -5.99
N ARG A 42 -7.35 3.36 -7.09
CA ARG A 42 -6.13 4.20 -7.06
C ARG A 42 -6.39 5.56 -6.41
N SER A 43 -7.59 6.11 -6.60
CA SER A 43 -8.04 7.38 -6.03
C SER A 43 -8.38 7.33 -4.53
N ARG A 44 -8.22 6.17 -3.87
CA ARG A 44 -8.37 6.08 -2.41
C ARG A 44 -7.12 6.62 -1.73
N HIS A 45 -7.32 7.19 -0.56
CA HIS A 45 -6.23 7.68 0.29
C HIS A 45 -5.85 6.65 1.35
N VAL A 46 -4.61 6.73 1.85
CA VAL A 46 -4.12 5.89 2.96
C VAL A 46 -4.97 6.04 4.21
N GLY A 47 -5.45 7.25 4.52
CA GLY A 47 -6.30 7.50 5.69
C GLY A 47 -7.59 6.68 5.65
N TRP A 48 -8.14 6.47 4.45
CA TRP A 48 -9.28 5.58 4.25
C TRP A 48 -8.91 4.12 4.57
N ILE A 49 -7.72 3.66 4.16
CA ILE A 49 -7.22 2.31 4.49
C ILE A 49 -7.03 2.14 5.99
N SER A 50 -6.45 3.13 6.68
CA SER A 50 -6.27 3.08 8.14
C SER A 50 -7.61 2.94 8.87
N ASN A 51 -8.60 3.76 8.49
CA ASN A 51 -9.93 3.69 9.08
C ASN A 51 -10.67 2.39 8.72
N PHE A 52 -10.48 1.89 7.50
CA PHE A 52 -11.00 0.58 7.08
C PHE A 52 -10.40 -0.55 7.93
N LEU A 53 -9.09 -0.52 8.17
CA LEU A 53 -8.40 -1.48 9.01
C LEU A 53 -8.92 -1.47 10.44
N LYS A 54 -9.06 -0.29 11.07
CA LYS A 54 -9.63 -0.16 12.41
C LYS A 54 -10.96 -0.93 12.52
N LYS A 55 -11.83 -0.77 11.54
CA LYS A 55 -13.12 -1.48 11.49
C LYS A 55 -12.97 -2.98 11.27
N GLN A 56 -12.04 -3.40 10.42
CA GLN A 56 -11.83 -4.81 10.10
C GLN A 56 -11.20 -5.60 11.26
N ILE A 57 -10.27 -5.00 12.00
CA ILE A 57 -9.63 -5.62 13.16
C ILE A 57 -10.42 -5.43 14.46
N GLN A 58 -11.59 -4.77 14.39
CA GLN A 58 -12.41 -4.39 15.54
C GLN A 58 -11.60 -3.62 16.60
N ALA A 59 -10.72 -2.72 16.16
CA ALA A 59 -9.97 -1.85 17.04
C ALA A 59 -10.92 -0.90 17.78
N GLU A 60 -10.52 -0.51 18.99
CA GLU A 60 -11.24 0.50 19.76
C GLU A 60 -11.17 1.87 19.06
N PRO A 61 -12.17 2.76 19.27
CA PRO A 61 -12.16 4.08 18.65
C PRO A 61 -10.96 4.94 19.07
N ASP A 62 -10.44 4.71 20.28
CA ASP A 62 -9.26 5.38 20.83
C ASP A 62 -7.94 4.83 20.24
N ASP A 63 -7.98 3.60 19.72
CA ASP A 63 -6.80 2.90 19.23
C ASP A 63 -6.33 3.49 17.90
N GLN A 64 -5.03 3.72 17.75
CA GLN A 64 -4.45 4.28 16.54
C GLN A 64 -3.80 3.18 15.70
N VAL A 65 -4.20 3.06 14.43
CA VAL A 65 -3.58 2.11 13.49
C VAL A 65 -2.51 2.81 12.69
N PHE A 66 -1.27 2.34 12.85
CA PHE A 66 -0.11 2.76 12.09
C PHE A 66 0.05 1.86 10.88
N LEU A 67 0.33 2.48 9.73
CA LEU A 67 0.58 1.81 8.47
C LEU A 67 2.00 2.07 8.02
N TYR A 68 2.67 1.02 7.56
CA TYR A 68 4.05 1.05 7.14
C TYR A 68 4.21 0.43 5.76
N ILE A 69 4.98 1.12 4.91
CA ILE A 69 5.42 0.59 3.61
C ILE A 69 6.84 0.07 3.77
N ASN A 70 7.12 -1.10 3.21
CA ASN A 70 8.44 -1.73 3.25
C ASN A 70 9.03 -1.87 4.66
N GLN A 71 8.18 -1.91 5.70
CA GLN A 71 8.59 -1.97 7.11
C GLN A 71 9.57 -0.86 7.51
N CYS A 72 9.46 0.31 6.88
CA CYS A 72 10.43 1.38 7.02
C CYS A 72 9.76 2.70 7.42
N PHE A 73 8.76 3.15 6.66
CA PHE A 73 8.16 4.48 6.88
C PHE A 73 6.63 4.45 6.83
N CYS A 74 6.03 5.43 7.50
CA CYS A 74 4.59 5.69 7.48
C CYS A 74 4.22 6.66 6.34
N PRO A 75 3.44 6.24 5.33
CA PRO A 75 2.95 7.17 4.32
C PRO A 75 1.95 8.16 4.92
N SER A 76 1.85 9.35 4.32
CA SER A 76 0.87 10.35 4.73
C SER A 76 -0.56 9.86 4.51
N PRO A 77 -1.52 10.15 5.42
CA PRO A 77 -2.90 9.72 5.27
C PRO A 77 -3.60 10.33 4.04
N ASP A 78 -3.16 11.51 3.60
CA ASP A 78 -3.65 12.19 2.40
C ASP A 78 -3.06 11.64 1.10
N GLN A 79 -2.10 10.72 1.17
CA GLN A 79 -1.46 10.18 -0.02
C GLN A 79 -2.37 9.16 -0.70
N GLU A 80 -2.45 9.25 -2.03
CA GLU A 80 -3.20 8.29 -2.83
C GLU A 80 -2.52 6.92 -2.85
N VAL A 81 -3.31 5.87 -2.71
CA VAL A 81 -2.86 4.48 -2.74
C VAL A 81 -2.30 4.13 -4.11
N GLY A 82 -2.85 4.72 -5.18
CA GLY A 82 -2.31 4.57 -6.53
C GLY A 82 -0.89 5.10 -6.67
N ALA A 83 -0.58 6.24 -6.06
CA ALA A 83 0.77 6.81 -6.07
C ALA A 83 1.75 5.94 -5.27
N LEU A 84 1.33 5.43 -4.12
CA LEU A 84 2.13 4.52 -3.31
C LEU A 84 2.37 3.17 -3.99
N PHE A 85 1.36 2.65 -4.68
CA PHE A 85 1.50 1.44 -5.47
C PHE A 85 2.53 1.62 -6.59
N ASP A 86 2.52 2.74 -7.30
CA ASP A 86 3.47 3.01 -8.39
C ASP A 86 4.94 3.06 -7.91
N LEU A 87 5.15 3.62 -6.71
CA LEU A 87 6.48 3.82 -6.14
C LEU A 87 7.01 2.61 -5.35
N TYR A 88 6.11 1.86 -4.71
CA TYR A 88 6.46 0.84 -3.72
C TYR A 88 5.76 -0.51 -3.95
N GLU A 89 5.22 -0.77 -5.15
CA GLU A 89 4.68 -2.09 -5.45
C GLU A 89 5.77 -3.17 -5.35
N SER A 90 5.35 -4.34 -4.87
CA SER A 90 6.17 -5.54 -4.80
C SER A 90 5.38 -6.69 -5.40
N GLY A 91 5.83 -7.19 -6.56
CA GLY A 91 5.17 -8.31 -7.24
C GLY A 91 3.72 -8.02 -7.63
N LYS A 92 3.44 -6.82 -8.17
CA LYS A 92 2.10 -6.34 -8.58
C LYS A 92 1.13 -6.10 -7.43
N LYS A 93 1.63 -5.91 -6.21
CA LYS A 93 0.86 -5.68 -5.00
C LYS A 93 1.54 -4.65 -4.11
N LEU A 94 0.79 -3.75 -3.51
CA LEU A 94 1.31 -2.86 -2.48
C LEU A 94 1.21 -3.55 -1.13
N VAL A 95 2.34 -3.85 -0.50
CA VAL A 95 2.37 -4.47 0.83
C VAL A 95 2.35 -3.38 1.90
N LEU A 96 1.31 -3.38 2.73
CA LEU A 96 1.18 -2.48 3.88
C LEU A 96 1.22 -3.31 5.16
N HIS A 97 2.17 -2.96 6.02
CA HIS A 97 2.30 -3.50 7.35
C HIS A 97 1.50 -2.63 8.32
N TYR A 98 0.61 -3.23 9.12
CA TYR A 98 -0.16 -2.49 10.10
C TYR A 98 0.13 -2.94 11.53
N CYS A 99 0.06 -2.00 12.46
CA CYS A 99 0.20 -2.23 13.90
C CYS A 99 -0.56 -1.19 14.72
N LEU A 100 -0.92 -1.57 15.95
CA LEU A 100 -1.62 -0.69 16.92
C LEU A 100 -0.64 0.20 17.69
N THR A 101 0.59 -0.28 17.88
CA THR A 101 1.67 0.49 18.48
C THR A 101 2.67 0.90 17.41
N PRO A 102 3.32 2.06 17.53
CA PRO A 102 4.40 2.45 16.62
C PRO A 102 5.51 1.39 16.69
N ALA A 103 5.84 0.80 15.53
CA ALA A 103 6.80 -0.30 15.43
C ALA A 103 8.11 0.12 14.76
N TRP A 104 8.03 1.06 13.82
CA TRP A 104 9.17 1.62 13.11
C TRP A 104 9.07 3.15 13.06
N GLY A 105 10.22 3.82 13.00
CA GLY A 105 10.36 5.27 13.01
C GLY A 105 11.79 5.66 12.74
#